data_AF-A0A7W9F022-F1
#
_entry.id   AF-A0A7W9F022-F1
#
_cell.length_a   1.000
_cell.length_b   1.000
_cell.length_c   1.000
_cell.angle_alpha   90.00
_cell.angle_beta   90.00
_cell.angle_gamma   90.00
#
_symmetry.space_group_name_H-M   'P 1'
#
loop_
_entity.id
_entity.type
_entity.pdbx_description
1 polymer ?
#
loop_
_entity_poly.entity_id
_entity_poly.type
_entity_poly.pdbx_seq_one_letter_code
_entity_poly.pdbx_strand_id
1 'polypeptide(L)'
;MTDANDNMTLSASLRGAIDMCRGALEHGFAYADMEGLLAHAMPWLPSAGHAELALLIGAVLKRSGEWDEASSFLVHQADRFDLVPDLKYEAALVSIDAGRHDRARMLFSALAAQLDQLSPRQLRGIWRGASMVGQFDIALAAITAPAGRSGFSISPQLIDRIRTAAEVQQSLDQPTIKVVSIGDNCLPWMVANRWGLRADPGADHEQSVFNLAQCAPETPSNLFASGLQSLLDPTQLATFPTDIGTPLPYHVSSGFQFNHEQGTAWCANDYQALRSKYDGAISNLNDAFVGRARIFVHYREKSGDMNRLIATLAALNKDQNYRILIIDPHRDTTEPVSQPHATMKRIALPAAEYVWFKPEDYESIPGIEFERQIATAILNEMAILRG
;
A
#
# COMPACT_ATOMS: atom_id res chain seq x y z
N MET A 1 -12.87 -24.39 33.55
CA MET A 1 -13.86 -23.31 33.44
C MET A 1 -13.84 -22.88 31.99
N THR A 2 -14.93 -23.17 31.29
CA THR A 2 -15.08 -23.12 29.84
C THR A 2 -15.24 -21.68 29.36
N ASP A 3 -14.51 -21.35 28.30
CA ASP A 3 -14.66 -20.13 27.50
C ASP A 3 -16.11 -19.95 27.07
N ALA A 4 -16.69 -18.82 27.46
CA ALA A 4 -17.97 -18.36 26.95
C ALA A 4 -17.73 -17.78 25.55
N ASN A 5 -18.08 -18.57 24.53
CA ASN A 5 -18.41 -18.05 23.21
C ASN A 5 -19.55 -17.05 23.35
N ASP A 6 -19.25 -15.75 23.25
CA ASP A 6 -20.24 -14.71 22.96
C ASP A 6 -20.73 -14.90 21.51
N ASN A 7 -21.60 -15.89 21.32
CA ASN A 7 -22.48 -15.97 20.16
C ASN A 7 -23.61 -14.95 20.35
N MET A 8 -23.34 -13.69 20.04
CA MET A 8 -24.41 -12.71 19.81
C MET A 8 -25.33 -13.26 18.72
N THR A 9 -26.54 -13.64 19.10
CA THR A 9 -27.53 -14.15 18.17
C THR A 9 -28.05 -12.96 17.37
N LEU A 10 -27.51 -12.74 16.17
CA LEU A 10 -27.99 -11.71 15.24
C LEU A 10 -29.52 -11.82 15.12
N SER A 11 -30.24 -10.70 15.26
CA SER A 11 -31.70 -10.72 15.10
C SER A 11 -32.06 -11.26 13.71
N ALA A 12 -33.22 -11.93 13.58
CA ALA A 12 -33.67 -12.45 12.29
C ALA A 12 -33.75 -11.35 11.22
N SER A 13 -34.10 -10.12 11.63
CA SER A 13 -34.15 -8.95 10.77
C SER A 13 -32.77 -8.51 10.26
N LEU A 14 -31.74 -8.54 11.11
CA LEU A 14 -30.37 -8.21 10.70
C LEU A 14 -29.81 -9.28 9.76
N ARG A 15 -30.07 -10.57 10.01
CA ARG A 15 -29.73 -11.65 9.07
C ARG A 15 -30.42 -11.48 7.72
N GLY A 16 -31.72 -11.15 7.71
CA GLY A 16 -32.44 -10.88 6.47
C GLY A 16 -31.88 -9.69 5.68
N ALA A 17 -31.49 -8.60 6.37
CA ALA A 17 -30.85 -7.46 5.73
C ALA A 17 -29.46 -7.82 5.16
N ILE A 18 -28.67 -8.59 5.90
CA ILE A 18 -27.36 -9.09 5.47
C ILE A 18 -27.49 -9.99 4.24
N ASP A 19 -28.43 -10.94 4.26
CA ASP A 19 -28.67 -11.87 3.15
C ASP A 19 -29.22 -11.14 1.92
N MET A 20 -30.06 -10.13 2.12
CA MET A 20 -30.56 -9.27 1.05
C MET A 20 -29.45 -8.41 0.42
N CYS A 21 -28.58 -7.78 1.24
CA CYS A 21 -27.40 -7.08 0.73
C CYS A 21 -26.50 -8.03 -0.07
N ARG A 22 -26.22 -9.22 0.48
CA ARG A 22 -25.40 -10.24 -0.19
C ARG A 22 -26.03 -10.67 -1.52
N GLY A 23 -27.33 -10.95 -1.53
CA GLY A 23 -28.07 -11.32 -2.74
C GLY A 23 -28.10 -10.21 -3.78
N ALA A 24 -28.35 -8.95 -3.39
CA ALA A 24 -28.31 -7.80 -4.30
C ALA A 24 -26.92 -7.66 -4.96
N LEU A 25 -25.86 -7.91 -4.19
CA LEU A 25 -24.50 -7.80 -4.68
C LEU A 25 -24.09 -8.96 -5.60
N GLU A 26 -24.53 -10.19 -5.31
CA GLU A 26 -24.37 -11.34 -6.22
C GLU A 26 -25.09 -11.13 -7.57
N HIS A 27 -26.09 -10.23 -7.62
CA HIS A 27 -26.86 -9.91 -8.83
C HIS A 27 -26.46 -8.57 -9.46
N GLY A 28 -25.35 -7.94 -9.01
CA GLY A 28 -24.80 -6.75 -9.66
C GLY A 28 -25.59 -5.46 -9.44
N PHE A 29 -26.29 -5.32 -8.31
CA PHE A 29 -27.00 -4.08 -7.98
C PHE A 29 -26.03 -2.90 -7.77
N ALA A 30 -26.45 -1.70 -8.19
CA ALA A 30 -25.65 -0.48 -8.09
C ALA A 30 -25.65 0.09 -6.65
N TYR A 31 -24.67 0.94 -6.34
CA TYR A 31 -24.54 1.62 -5.05
C TYR A 31 -25.81 2.36 -4.60
N ALA A 32 -26.49 3.04 -5.53
CA ALA A 32 -27.72 3.79 -5.25
C ALA A 32 -28.85 2.88 -4.71
N ASP A 33 -28.88 1.62 -5.13
CA ASP A 33 -29.86 0.64 -4.65
C ASP A 33 -29.53 0.17 -3.23
N MET A 34 -28.24 0.09 -2.88
CA MET A 34 -27.78 -0.24 -1.53
C MET A 34 -28.03 0.86 -0.51
N GLU A 35 -27.94 2.14 -0.89
CA GLU A 35 -28.34 3.25 -0.02
C GLU A 35 -29.84 3.21 0.31
N GLY A 36 -30.69 2.90 -0.67
CA GLY A 36 -32.13 2.72 -0.44
C GLY A 36 -32.42 1.57 0.51
N LEU A 37 -31.67 0.48 0.37
CA LEU A 37 -31.76 -0.72 1.23
C LEU A 37 -31.35 -0.42 2.68
N LEU A 38 -30.27 0.35 2.86
CA LEU A 38 -29.83 0.88 4.14
C LEU A 38 -30.86 1.82 4.76
N ALA A 39 -31.33 2.80 4.01
CA ALA A 39 -32.35 3.74 4.48
C ALA A 39 -33.62 3.02 4.95
N HIS A 40 -33.96 1.90 4.32
CA HIS A 40 -35.08 1.05 4.71
C HIS A 40 -34.80 0.20 5.95
N ALA A 41 -33.58 -0.34 6.09
CA ALA A 41 -33.19 -1.19 7.22
C ALA A 41 -32.85 -0.38 8.50
N MET A 42 -32.33 0.84 8.34
CA MET A 42 -31.80 1.64 9.46
C MET A 42 -32.82 1.99 10.56
N PRO A 43 -34.10 2.32 10.30
CA PRO A 43 -35.04 2.64 11.37
C PRO A 43 -35.26 1.50 12.38
N TRP A 44 -34.91 0.26 12.01
CA TRP A 44 -35.21 -0.95 12.76
C TRP A 44 -34.01 -1.58 13.45
N LEU A 45 -32.80 -1.02 13.28
CA LEU A 45 -31.58 -1.53 13.87
C LEU A 45 -31.14 -0.65 15.06
N PRO A 46 -30.65 -1.24 16.17
CA PRO A 46 -29.91 -0.47 17.17
C PRO A 46 -28.60 0.05 16.56
N SER A 47 -28.00 1.07 17.19
CA SER A 47 -26.76 1.71 16.72
C SER A 47 -25.62 0.72 16.42
N ALA A 48 -25.47 -0.33 17.25
CA ALA A 48 -24.50 -1.40 17.01
C ALA A 48 -24.78 -2.19 15.70
N GLY A 49 -26.05 -2.44 15.39
CA GLY A 49 -26.47 -3.10 14.15
C GLY A 49 -26.25 -2.24 12.91
N HIS A 50 -26.26 -0.91 13.02
CA HIS A 50 -25.90 -0.02 11.92
C HIS A 50 -24.44 -0.14 11.53
N ALA A 51 -23.54 -0.18 12.51
CA ALA A 51 -22.12 -0.31 12.24
C ALA A 51 -21.78 -1.67 11.61
N GLU A 52 -22.35 -2.76 12.11
CA GLU A 52 -22.17 -4.09 11.52
C GLU A 52 -22.65 -4.16 10.06
N LEU A 53 -23.82 -3.57 9.77
CA LEU A 53 -24.35 -3.52 8.41
C LEU A 53 -23.49 -2.64 7.50
N ALA A 54 -23.01 -1.49 8.00
CA ALA A 54 -22.08 -0.63 7.26
C ALA A 54 -20.76 -1.35 6.95
N LEU A 55 -20.19 -2.06 7.92
CA LEU A 55 -18.99 -2.88 7.73
C LEU A 55 -19.20 -3.96 6.67
N LEU A 56 -20.36 -4.62 6.69
CA LEU A 56 -20.67 -5.62 5.67
C LEU A 56 -20.76 -5.01 4.27
N ILE A 57 -21.49 -3.90 4.12
CA ILE A 57 -21.64 -3.23 2.83
C ILE A 57 -20.28 -2.75 2.32
N GLY A 58 -19.48 -2.14 3.19
CA GLY A 58 -18.10 -1.76 2.86
C GLY A 58 -17.26 -2.97 2.45
N ALA A 59 -17.36 -4.10 3.16
CA ALA A 59 -16.65 -5.33 2.79
C ALA A 59 -17.07 -5.87 1.42
N VAL A 60 -18.33 -5.71 1.03
CA VAL A 60 -18.77 -6.14 -0.29
C VAL A 60 -18.34 -5.16 -1.38
N LEU A 61 -18.48 -3.86 -1.17
CA LEU A 61 -17.96 -2.85 -2.12
C LEU A 61 -16.46 -3.08 -2.40
N LYS A 62 -15.68 -3.37 -1.35
CA LYS A 62 -14.27 -3.79 -1.49
C LYS A 62 -14.09 -5.03 -2.38
N ARG A 63 -14.87 -6.09 -2.14
CA ARG A 63 -14.77 -7.34 -2.94
C ARG A 63 -15.13 -7.13 -4.40
N SER A 64 -16.02 -6.19 -4.69
CA SER A 64 -16.38 -5.80 -6.05
C SER A 64 -15.34 -4.89 -6.72
N GLY A 65 -14.39 -4.36 -5.95
CA GLY A 65 -13.38 -3.41 -6.43
C GLY A 65 -13.84 -1.94 -6.44
N GLU A 66 -14.98 -1.64 -5.82
CA GLU A 66 -15.58 -0.30 -5.73
C GLU A 66 -14.97 0.48 -4.54
N TRP A 67 -13.66 0.70 -4.58
CA TRP A 67 -12.88 1.22 -3.44
C TRP A 67 -13.23 2.68 -3.08
N ASP A 68 -13.53 3.52 -4.07
CA ASP A 68 -13.88 4.92 -3.87
C ASP A 68 -15.25 5.09 -3.21
N GLU A 69 -16.22 4.30 -3.65
CA GLU A 69 -17.57 4.18 -3.09
C GLU A 69 -17.48 3.60 -1.69
N ALA A 70 -16.71 2.53 -1.50
CA ALA A 70 -16.48 1.92 -0.19
C ALA A 70 -15.88 2.94 0.79
N SER A 71 -14.86 3.72 0.37
CA SER A 71 -14.24 4.75 1.20
C SER A 71 -15.25 5.83 1.56
N SER A 72 -15.94 6.39 0.56
CA SER A 72 -16.93 7.44 0.74
C SER A 72 -18.06 7.03 1.67
N PHE A 73 -18.58 5.83 1.47
CA PHE A 73 -19.60 5.24 2.31
C PHE A 73 -19.12 5.02 3.74
N LEU A 74 -18.03 4.26 3.94
CA LEU A 74 -17.57 3.88 5.28
C LEU A 74 -17.17 5.08 6.12
N VAL A 75 -16.55 6.11 5.51
CA VAL A 75 -16.21 7.32 6.25
C VAL A 75 -17.47 8.11 6.63
N HIS A 76 -18.44 8.25 5.72
CA HIS A 76 -19.71 8.92 6.07
C HIS A 76 -20.39 8.22 7.26
N GLN A 77 -20.37 6.88 7.27
CA GLN A 77 -20.88 6.12 8.40
C GLN A 77 -20.00 6.29 9.64
N ALA A 78 -18.67 6.33 9.51
CA ALA A 78 -17.75 6.55 10.63
C ALA A 78 -17.97 7.93 11.30
N ASP A 79 -18.23 8.98 10.52
CA ASP A 79 -18.56 10.32 11.03
C ASP A 79 -19.90 10.33 11.76
N ARG A 80 -20.88 9.58 11.23
CA ARG A 80 -22.21 9.44 11.84
C ARG A 80 -22.19 8.63 13.14
N PHE A 81 -21.29 7.65 13.24
CA PHE A 81 -21.15 6.73 14.37
C PHE A 81 -19.78 6.90 15.04
N ASP A 82 -19.48 8.13 15.47
CA ASP A 82 -18.19 8.58 16.01
C ASP A 82 -17.60 7.68 17.14
N LEU A 83 -18.45 6.87 17.78
CA LEU A 83 -18.09 5.96 18.87
C LEU A 83 -17.83 4.51 18.44
N VAL A 84 -17.74 4.19 17.15
CA VAL A 84 -17.49 2.81 16.68
C VAL A 84 -16.09 2.67 16.07
N PRO A 85 -15.07 2.23 16.83
CA PRO A 85 -13.71 2.12 16.34
C PRO A 85 -13.54 1.20 15.14
N ASP A 86 -14.29 0.10 15.06
CA ASP A 86 -14.23 -0.82 13.92
C ASP A 86 -14.57 -0.14 12.60
N LEU A 87 -15.55 0.76 12.63
CA LEU A 87 -16.00 1.47 11.45
C LEU A 87 -14.97 2.51 11.00
N LYS A 88 -14.39 3.27 11.94
CA LYS A 88 -13.27 4.19 11.66
C LYS A 88 -12.05 3.46 11.14
N TYR A 89 -11.74 2.29 11.71
CA TYR A 89 -10.61 1.46 11.29
C TYR A 89 -10.79 0.94 9.87
N GLU A 90 -11.94 0.34 9.56
CA GLU A 90 -12.23 -0.15 8.22
C GLU A 90 -12.32 0.98 7.20
N ALA A 91 -12.93 2.12 7.57
CA ALA A 91 -12.92 3.34 6.77
C ALA A 91 -11.50 3.84 6.45
N ALA A 92 -10.57 3.75 7.41
CA ALA A 92 -9.18 4.17 7.22
C ALA A 92 -8.46 3.26 6.24
N LEU A 93 -8.59 1.94 6.39
CA LEU A 93 -8.00 0.96 5.48
C LEU A 93 -8.51 1.12 4.05
N VAL A 94 -9.83 1.22 3.87
CA VAL A 94 -10.43 1.39 2.55
C VAL A 94 -9.99 2.71 1.92
N SER A 95 -9.79 3.75 2.73
CA SER A 95 -9.25 5.02 2.23
C SER A 95 -7.80 4.89 1.76
N ILE A 96 -6.96 4.04 2.37
CA ILE A 96 -5.62 3.72 1.83
C ILE A 96 -5.76 3.03 0.48
N ASP A 97 -6.59 1.98 0.40
CA ASP A 97 -6.77 1.19 -0.82
C ASP A 97 -7.33 2.04 -1.98
N ALA A 98 -8.17 3.03 -1.67
CA ALA A 98 -8.68 4.03 -2.61
C ALA A 98 -7.69 5.18 -2.91
N GLY A 99 -6.46 5.16 -2.37
CA GLY A 99 -5.47 6.23 -2.55
C GLY A 99 -5.78 7.54 -1.81
N ARG A 100 -6.80 7.57 -0.94
CA ARG A 100 -7.23 8.73 -0.16
C ARG A 100 -6.47 8.83 1.17
N HIS A 101 -5.15 8.98 1.09
CA HIS A 101 -4.28 8.90 2.25
C HIS A 101 -4.51 10.00 3.31
N ASP A 102 -4.87 11.23 2.92
CA ASP A 102 -5.21 12.29 3.88
C ASP A 102 -6.43 11.93 4.73
N ARG A 103 -7.40 11.25 4.11
CA ARG A 103 -8.60 10.77 4.81
C ARG A 103 -8.25 9.64 5.78
N ALA A 104 -7.41 8.70 5.34
CA ALA A 104 -6.88 7.66 6.21
C ALA A 104 -6.13 8.25 7.41
N ARG A 105 -5.31 9.29 7.19
CA ARG A 105 -4.59 10.01 8.25
C ARG A 105 -5.54 10.60 9.29
N MET A 106 -6.57 11.31 8.86
CA MET A 106 -7.58 11.88 9.76
C MET A 106 -8.24 10.79 10.62
N LEU A 107 -8.61 9.66 10.01
CA LEU A 107 -9.26 8.56 10.71
C LEU A 107 -8.34 7.87 11.71
N PHE A 108 -7.08 7.62 11.36
CA PHE A 108 -6.10 7.09 12.31
C PHE A 108 -5.80 8.06 13.45
N SER A 109 -5.76 9.37 13.19
CA SER A 109 -5.65 10.38 14.25
C SER A 109 -6.85 10.35 15.19
N ALA A 110 -8.06 10.15 14.68
CA ALA A 110 -9.26 9.98 15.51
C ALA A 110 -9.21 8.69 16.34
N LEU A 111 -8.71 7.59 15.78
CA LEU A 111 -8.52 6.31 16.48
C LEU A 111 -7.45 6.38 17.57
N ALA A 112 -6.42 7.22 17.38
CA ALA A 112 -5.34 7.39 18.35
C ALA A 112 -5.85 7.88 19.73
N ALA A 113 -6.98 8.59 19.77
CA ALA A 113 -7.60 9.04 21.02
C ALA A 113 -8.33 7.92 21.79
N GLN A 114 -8.49 6.73 21.20
CA GLN A 114 -9.28 5.61 21.72
C GLN A 114 -8.47 4.30 21.83
N LEU A 115 -7.14 4.35 21.75
CA LEU A 115 -6.27 3.16 21.64
C LEU A 115 -6.42 2.16 22.79
N ASP A 116 -6.74 2.64 23.99
CA ASP A 116 -6.96 1.82 25.18
C ASP A 116 -8.24 0.97 25.11
N GLN A 117 -9.15 1.31 24.21
CA GLN A 117 -10.44 0.63 24.00
C GLN A 117 -10.41 -0.36 22.82
N LEU A 118 -9.28 -0.47 22.12
CA LEU A 118 -9.17 -1.27 20.90
C LEU A 118 -8.75 -2.71 21.18
N SER A 119 -9.29 -3.63 20.38
CA SER A 119 -8.86 -5.02 20.33
C SER A 119 -7.45 -5.18 19.75
N PRO A 120 -6.74 -6.29 20.04
CA PRO A 120 -5.44 -6.58 19.44
C PRO A 120 -5.45 -6.60 17.91
N ARG A 121 -6.57 -7.02 17.29
CA ARG A 121 -6.72 -7.00 15.82
C ARG A 121 -6.75 -5.57 15.28
N GLN A 122 -7.50 -4.68 15.93
CA GLN A 122 -7.58 -3.26 15.54
C GLN A 122 -6.24 -2.56 15.76
N LEU A 123 -5.58 -2.78 16.90
CA LEU A 123 -4.25 -2.23 17.15
C LEU A 123 -3.22 -2.69 16.09
N ARG A 124 -3.25 -3.99 15.73
CA ARG A 124 -2.45 -4.52 14.62
C ARG A 124 -2.68 -3.78 13.32
N GLY A 125 -3.95 -3.59 12.99
CA GLY A 125 -4.36 -2.88 11.80
C GLY A 125 -3.92 -1.42 11.78
N ILE A 126 -4.08 -0.71 12.91
CA ILE A 126 -3.71 0.70 13.03
C ILE A 126 -2.22 0.87 12.83
N TRP A 127 -1.36 0.10 13.50
CA TRP A 127 0.07 0.32 13.33
C TRP A 127 0.53 -0.02 11.89
N ARG A 128 -0.07 -1.04 11.25
CA ARG A 128 0.19 -1.35 9.83
C ARG A 128 -0.26 -0.21 8.91
N GLY A 129 -1.51 0.22 9.02
CA GLY A 129 -2.07 1.27 8.17
C GLY A 129 -1.42 2.64 8.42
N ALA A 130 -1.26 3.04 9.68
CA ALA A 130 -0.61 4.29 10.06
C ALA A 130 0.85 4.33 9.60
N SER A 131 1.60 3.23 9.70
CA SER A 131 2.98 3.17 9.17
C SER A 131 3.03 3.26 7.64
N MET A 132 2.01 2.77 6.93
CA MET A 132 1.92 2.91 5.47
C MET A 132 1.70 4.34 5.01
N VAL A 133 1.00 5.17 5.80
CA VAL A 133 0.71 6.59 5.47
C VAL A 133 1.63 7.60 6.16
N GLY A 134 2.70 7.11 6.79
CA GLY A 134 3.71 7.97 7.43
C GLY A 134 3.26 8.59 8.77
N GLN A 135 2.34 7.94 9.49
CA GLN A 135 1.92 8.33 10.84
C GLN A 135 2.55 7.42 11.90
N PHE A 136 3.89 7.42 11.99
CA PHE A 136 4.61 6.51 12.88
C PHE A 136 4.36 6.78 14.36
N ASP A 137 4.04 8.01 14.76
CA ASP A 137 3.67 8.31 16.15
C ASP A 137 2.39 7.58 16.56
N ILE A 138 1.39 7.53 15.66
CA ILE A 138 0.14 6.79 15.89
C ILE A 138 0.41 5.29 15.84
N ALA A 139 1.25 4.83 14.91
CA ALA A 139 1.67 3.43 14.88
C ALA A 139 2.39 3.01 16.17
N LEU A 140 3.24 3.88 16.72
CA LEU A 140 3.98 3.65 17.96
C LEU A 140 3.05 3.68 19.17
N ALA A 141 2.10 4.60 19.21
CA ALA A 141 1.08 4.63 20.25
C ALA A 141 0.23 3.35 20.23
N ALA A 142 -0.18 2.89 19.04
CA ALA A 142 -0.97 1.66 18.89
C ALA A 142 -0.18 0.40 19.27
N ILE A 143 1.11 0.35 18.94
CA ILE A 143 1.95 -0.83 19.22
C ILE A 143 2.38 -0.92 20.69
N THR A 144 2.41 0.21 21.39
CA THR A 144 2.73 0.29 22.84
C THR A 144 1.47 0.39 23.71
N ALA A 145 0.28 0.42 23.10
CA ALA A 145 -0.99 0.57 23.80
C ALA A 145 -1.19 -0.56 24.81
N PRO A 146 -1.56 -0.23 26.07
CA PRO A 146 -1.67 -1.20 27.15
C PRO A 146 -2.93 -2.08 27.08
N ALA A 147 -3.64 -2.11 25.95
CA ALA A 147 -4.95 -2.76 25.80
C ALA A 147 -4.86 -4.30 25.97
N GLY A 148 -4.84 -4.72 27.24
CA GLY A 148 -5.30 -6.01 27.72
C GLY A 148 -4.37 -7.21 27.49
N ARG A 149 -3.71 -7.63 28.55
CA ARG A 149 -3.07 -8.95 28.77
C ARG A 149 -3.88 -10.13 28.18
N SER A 150 -3.73 -10.48 26.91
CA SER A 150 -3.95 -11.86 26.39
C SER A 150 -3.56 -11.97 24.91
N GLY A 151 -2.45 -12.67 24.65
CA GLY A 151 -2.24 -13.38 23.38
C GLY A 151 -1.50 -12.67 22.24
N PHE A 152 -1.24 -11.36 22.30
CA PHE A 152 -0.47 -10.67 21.26
C PHE A 152 0.88 -10.18 21.77
N SER A 153 1.96 -10.90 21.41
CA SER A 153 3.34 -10.46 21.66
C SER A 153 3.87 -9.78 20.41
N ILE A 154 4.30 -8.54 20.57
CA ILE A 154 4.95 -7.76 19.54
C ILE A 154 6.45 -7.85 19.79
N SER A 155 7.23 -8.14 18.76
CA SER A 155 8.68 -8.21 18.90
C SER A 155 9.24 -6.82 19.27
N PRO A 156 10.22 -6.75 20.20
CA PRO A 156 10.91 -5.49 20.49
C PRO A 156 11.51 -4.82 19.24
N GLN A 157 11.92 -5.63 18.26
CA GLN A 157 12.47 -5.17 16.98
C GLN A 157 11.44 -4.43 16.12
N LEU A 158 10.18 -4.83 16.16
CA LEU A 158 9.12 -4.13 15.43
C LEU A 158 8.82 -2.76 16.06
N ILE A 159 8.84 -2.68 17.39
CA ILE A 159 8.72 -1.41 18.13
C ILE A 159 9.90 -0.51 17.77
N ASP A 160 11.11 -1.06 17.75
CA ASP A 160 12.33 -0.35 17.38
C ASP A 160 12.25 0.19 15.94
N ARG A 161 11.81 -0.62 14.97
CA ARG A 161 11.61 -0.16 13.59
C ARG A 161 10.68 1.05 13.49
N ILE A 162 9.54 1.02 14.17
CA ILE A 162 8.57 2.14 14.11
C ILE A 162 9.17 3.39 14.76
N ARG A 163 9.91 3.24 15.88
CA ARG A 163 10.63 4.35 16.50
C ARG A 163 11.67 4.93 15.55
N THR A 164 12.50 4.09 14.93
CA THR A 164 13.48 4.53 13.93
C THR A 164 12.79 5.24 12.76
N ALA A 165 11.65 4.75 12.28
CA ALA A 165 10.91 5.41 11.21
C ALA A 165 10.43 6.82 11.61
N ALA A 166 9.93 6.99 12.84
CA ALA A 166 9.55 8.29 13.37
C ALA A 166 10.75 9.24 13.48
N GLU A 167 11.88 8.75 14.02
CA GLU A 167 13.13 9.53 14.15
C GLU A 167 13.69 9.94 12.79
N VAL A 168 13.69 9.03 11.82
CA VAL A 168 14.09 9.31 10.44
C VAL A 168 13.19 10.39 9.87
N GLN A 169 11.87 10.23 9.90
CA GLN A 169 10.94 11.21 9.34
C GLN A 169 11.09 12.60 9.99
N GLN A 170 11.31 12.67 11.32
CA GLN A 170 11.60 13.91 12.04
C GLN A 170 12.95 14.53 11.62
N SER A 171 13.97 13.72 11.34
CA SER A 171 15.27 14.20 10.87
C SER A 171 15.28 14.65 9.41
N LEU A 172 14.30 14.20 8.62
CA LEU A 172 14.05 14.66 7.26
C LEU A 172 13.26 15.99 7.33
N ASP A 173 13.89 17.07 7.80
CA ASP A 173 13.34 18.44 7.86
C ASP A 173 12.81 18.90 6.48
N GLN A 174 11.55 18.55 6.19
CA GLN A 174 10.95 18.47 4.85
C GLN A 174 11.81 17.64 3.87
N PRO A 175 11.26 16.67 3.13
CA PRO A 175 12.11 15.82 2.30
C PRO A 175 12.67 16.69 1.18
N THR A 176 13.93 17.11 1.27
CA THR A 176 14.61 17.76 0.14
C THR A 176 14.94 16.73 -0.94
N ILE A 177 15.02 15.45 -0.56
CA ILE A 177 15.34 14.34 -1.45
C ILE A 177 14.08 13.48 -1.67
N LYS A 178 13.76 13.15 -2.92
CA LYS A 178 12.70 12.19 -3.28
C LYS A 178 13.25 10.77 -3.28
N VAL A 179 12.50 9.79 -2.74
CA VAL A 179 12.82 8.36 -2.85
C VAL A 179 11.84 7.72 -3.84
N VAL A 180 12.30 7.53 -5.07
CA VAL A 180 11.50 7.07 -6.21
C VAL A 180 11.69 5.57 -6.38
N SER A 181 10.62 4.81 -6.27
CA SER A 181 10.66 3.37 -6.55
C SER A 181 10.67 3.13 -8.04
N ILE A 182 11.59 2.31 -8.53
CA ILE A 182 11.63 1.83 -9.91
C ILE A 182 11.84 0.33 -9.87
N GLY A 183 11.12 -0.44 -10.68
CA GLY A 183 11.43 -1.86 -10.80
C GLY A 183 10.28 -2.76 -11.14
N ASP A 184 10.48 -4.01 -10.76
CA ASP A 184 9.66 -5.16 -11.11
C ASP A 184 8.75 -5.63 -9.97
N ASN A 185 8.82 -5.00 -8.79
CA ASN A 185 8.01 -5.28 -7.61
C ASN A 185 7.86 -4.05 -6.70
N CYS A 186 6.97 -4.13 -5.70
CA CYS A 186 6.67 -3.04 -4.78
C CYS A 186 7.59 -2.94 -3.53
N LEU A 187 8.60 -3.80 -3.38
CA LEU A 187 9.46 -3.77 -2.17
C LEU A 187 10.14 -2.41 -1.94
N PRO A 188 10.74 -1.74 -2.95
CA PRO A 188 11.34 -0.42 -2.75
C PRO A 188 10.33 0.61 -2.25
N TRP A 189 9.06 0.49 -2.65
CA TRP A 189 7.99 1.36 -2.19
C TRP A 189 7.67 1.06 -0.72
N MET A 190 7.48 -0.21 -0.39
CA MET A 190 7.10 -0.66 0.95
C MET A 190 8.17 -0.38 1.99
N VAL A 191 9.45 -0.66 1.70
CA VAL A 191 10.56 -0.43 2.66
C VAL A 191 10.73 1.06 2.94
N ALA A 192 10.70 1.90 1.91
CA ALA A 192 10.82 3.35 2.10
C ALA A 192 9.69 3.90 2.98
N ASN A 193 8.46 3.39 2.83
CA ASN A 193 7.34 3.79 3.68
C ASN A 193 7.50 3.24 5.11
N ARG A 194 7.76 1.95 5.30
CA ARG A 194 7.87 1.33 6.64
C ARG A 194 8.99 1.91 7.52
N TRP A 195 10.02 2.50 6.89
CA TRP A 195 11.18 3.10 7.57
C TRP A 195 11.18 4.64 7.58
N GLY A 196 10.06 5.27 7.22
CA GLY A 196 9.92 6.73 7.30
C GLY A 196 10.83 7.52 6.35
N LEU A 197 11.30 6.89 5.27
CA LEU A 197 12.20 7.50 4.28
C LEU A 197 11.48 8.46 3.32
N ARG A 198 10.15 8.51 3.40
CA ARG A 198 9.28 9.44 2.68
C ARG A 198 8.50 10.25 3.69
N ALA A 199 8.48 11.57 3.51
CA ALA A 199 7.77 12.42 4.45
C ALA A 199 6.25 12.35 4.22
N ASP A 200 5.82 12.18 2.98
CA ASP A 200 4.43 11.98 2.64
C ASP A 200 4.25 10.79 1.68
N PRO A 201 4.31 9.54 2.19
CA PRO A 201 4.04 8.34 1.41
C PRO A 201 2.68 8.34 0.71
N GLY A 202 1.76 9.17 1.21
CA GLY A 202 0.40 9.24 0.75
C GLY A 202 0.18 10.29 -0.33
N ALA A 203 1.12 11.20 -0.55
CA ALA A 203 0.94 12.25 -1.51
C ALA A 203 1.05 11.69 -2.93
N ASP A 204 0.07 12.04 -3.76
CA ASP A 204 -0.01 11.59 -5.15
C ASP A 204 1.30 11.84 -5.91
N HIS A 205 1.99 12.95 -5.63
CA HIS A 205 3.25 13.30 -6.29
C HIS A 205 4.45 12.38 -5.97
N GLU A 206 4.34 11.49 -4.99
CA GLU A 206 5.33 10.45 -4.70
C GLU A 206 4.96 9.10 -5.36
N GLN A 207 3.76 9.01 -5.96
CA GLN A 207 3.32 7.84 -6.71
C GLN A 207 3.92 7.80 -8.11
N SER A 208 4.59 6.71 -8.45
CA SER A 208 5.06 6.41 -9.81
C SER A 208 4.43 5.12 -10.32
N VAL A 209 4.50 4.90 -11.63
CA VAL A 209 3.99 3.66 -12.25
C VAL A 209 4.67 2.40 -11.70
N PHE A 210 5.85 2.51 -11.10
CA PHE A 210 6.60 1.35 -10.60
C PHE A 210 6.44 1.08 -9.10
N ASN A 211 5.71 1.93 -8.37
CA ASN A 211 5.57 1.78 -6.92
C ASN A 211 4.91 0.45 -6.55
N LEU A 212 4.00 0.02 -7.40
CA LEU A 212 3.12 -1.13 -7.23
C LEU A 212 3.15 -2.04 -8.47
N ALA A 213 4.25 -2.02 -9.22
CA ALA A 213 4.41 -2.85 -10.40
C ALA A 213 4.68 -4.31 -10.04
N GLN A 214 4.21 -5.23 -10.88
CA GLN A 214 4.72 -6.60 -10.94
C GLN A 214 5.06 -6.95 -12.39
N CYS A 215 6.35 -7.09 -12.73
CA CYS A 215 6.77 -7.35 -14.10
C CYS A 215 8.10 -8.12 -14.19
N ALA A 216 8.65 -8.31 -15.40
CA ALA A 216 9.98 -8.89 -15.57
C ALA A 216 11.07 -7.82 -15.36
N PRO A 217 12.30 -8.17 -14.94
CA PRO A 217 13.38 -7.22 -14.64
C PRO A 217 13.73 -6.24 -15.77
N GLU A 218 13.59 -6.66 -17.02
CA GLU A 218 13.86 -5.87 -18.22
C GLU A 218 12.74 -4.87 -18.54
N THR A 219 11.54 -5.09 -18.00
CA THR A 219 10.32 -4.33 -18.31
C THR A 219 10.47 -2.84 -18.05
N PRO A 220 11.03 -2.37 -16.91
CA PRO A 220 11.22 -0.94 -16.69
C PRO A 220 12.08 -0.29 -17.79
N SER A 221 13.19 -0.93 -18.18
CA SER A 221 14.06 -0.41 -19.24
C SER A 221 13.37 -0.38 -20.61
N ASN A 222 12.55 -1.39 -20.91
CA ASN A 222 11.76 -1.44 -22.14
C ASN A 222 10.69 -0.34 -22.16
N LEU A 223 9.95 -0.15 -21.06
CA LEU A 223 8.91 0.86 -20.94
C LEU A 223 9.47 2.29 -21.03
N PHE A 224 10.64 2.54 -20.45
CA PHE A 224 11.32 3.82 -20.63
C PHE A 224 11.75 4.06 -22.08
N ALA A 225 12.18 3.01 -22.80
CA ALA A 225 12.60 3.12 -24.19
C ALA A 225 11.41 3.28 -25.16
N SER A 226 10.29 2.58 -24.94
CA SER A 226 9.09 2.66 -25.77
C SER A 226 8.19 3.86 -25.42
N GLY A 227 8.43 4.48 -24.27
CA GLY A 227 7.56 5.50 -23.69
C GLY A 227 6.50 4.88 -22.79
N LEU A 228 6.32 5.46 -21.61
CA LEU A 228 5.37 4.98 -20.59
C LEU A 228 3.91 5.09 -21.01
N GLN A 229 3.62 5.92 -22.03
CA GLN A 229 2.28 6.16 -22.55
C GLN A 229 1.62 4.90 -23.13
N SER A 230 2.39 3.87 -23.49
CA SER A 230 1.82 2.59 -23.93
C SER A 230 0.97 1.94 -22.82
N LEU A 231 1.28 2.20 -21.54
CA LEU A 231 0.51 1.69 -20.40
C LEU A 231 -0.94 2.22 -20.39
N LEU A 232 -1.22 3.30 -21.13
CA LEU A 232 -2.55 3.89 -21.26
C LEU A 232 -3.29 3.43 -22.52
N ASP A 233 -2.63 2.71 -23.42
CA ASP A 233 -3.22 2.25 -24.67
C ASP A 233 -4.20 1.10 -24.39
N PRO A 234 -5.53 1.29 -24.57
CA PRO A 234 -6.50 0.24 -24.31
C PRO A 234 -6.29 -1.01 -25.16
N THR A 235 -5.68 -0.89 -26.34
CA THR A 235 -5.37 -2.05 -27.20
C THR A 235 -4.24 -2.92 -26.66
N GLN A 236 -3.47 -2.40 -25.71
CA GLN A 236 -2.42 -3.11 -24.99
C GLN A 236 -2.89 -3.60 -23.63
N LEU A 237 -4.11 -3.30 -23.21
CA LEU A 237 -4.67 -3.74 -21.93
C LEU A 237 -5.53 -4.98 -22.11
N ALA A 238 -5.36 -5.92 -21.20
CA ALA A 238 -6.16 -7.12 -21.13
C ALA A 238 -6.44 -7.49 -19.67
N THR A 239 -7.41 -8.38 -19.46
CA THR A 239 -7.79 -8.86 -18.13
C THR A 239 -7.34 -10.30 -17.96
N PHE A 240 -6.55 -10.55 -16.93
CA PHE A 240 -6.13 -11.89 -16.52
C PHE A 240 -7.05 -12.38 -15.39
N PRO A 241 -7.64 -13.59 -15.49
CA PRO A 241 -8.34 -14.19 -14.36
C PRO A 241 -7.33 -14.66 -13.32
N THR A 242 -7.44 -14.18 -12.08
CA THR A 242 -6.64 -14.68 -10.96
C THR A 242 -7.24 -15.95 -10.37
N ASP A 243 -6.46 -16.70 -9.58
CA ASP A 243 -6.90 -17.94 -8.91
C ASP A 243 -8.10 -17.73 -7.96
N ILE A 244 -8.29 -16.50 -7.48
CA ILE A 244 -9.38 -16.10 -6.59
C ILE A 244 -10.59 -15.53 -7.35
N GLY A 245 -10.56 -15.51 -8.68
CA GLY A 245 -11.64 -15.03 -9.53
C GLY A 245 -11.73 -13.50 -9.68
N THR A 246 -10.84 -12.74 -9.04
CA THR A 246 -10.79 -11.28 -9.19
C THR A 246 -10.09 -10.92 -10.51
N PRO A 247 -10.70 -10.11 -11.39
CA PRO A 247 -10.06 -9.70 -12.63
C PRO A 247 -8.86 -8.79 -12.34
N LEU A 248 -7.73 -9.07 -13.00
CA LEU A 248 -6.49 -8.32 -12.89
C LEU A 248 -6.15 -7.69 -14.25
N PRO A 249 -6.10 -6.36 -14.38
CA PRO A 249 -5.56 -5.73 -15.57
C PRO A 249 -4.08 -6.08 -15.76
N TYR A 250 -3.64 -6.24 -17.00
CA TYR A 250 -2.23 -6.33 -17.37
C TYR A 250 -1.98 -5.73 -18.75
N HIS A 251 -0.76 -5.25 -18.97
CA HIS A 251 -0.31 -4.71 -20.25
C HIS A 251 0.39 -5.79 -21.07
N VAL A 252 -0.20 -6.14 -22.22
CA VAL A 252 0.11 -7.34 -23.01
C VAL A 252 1.55 -7.36 -23.51
N SER A 253 2.03 -6.27 -24.12
CA SER A 253 3.35 -6.26 -24.76
C SER A 253 4.53 -6.25 -23.79
N SER A 254 4.34 -5.68 -22.60
CA SER A 254 5.40 -5.61 -21.58
C SER A 254 5.27 -6.67 -20.50
N GLY A 255 4.12 -7.35 -20.39
CA GLY A 255 3.82 -8.25 -19.29
C GLY A 255 3.68 -7.54 -17.95
N PHE A 256 3.46 -6.22 -17.95
CA PHE A 256 3.30 -5.44 -16.72
C PHE A 256 1.93 -5.74 -16.08
N GLN A 257 1.94 -6.24 -14.86
CA GLN A 257 0.73 -6.57 -14.11
C GLN A 257 0.41 -5.43 -13.14
N PHE A 258 -0.85 -5.00 -13.15
CA PHE A 258 -1.37 -3.96 -12.28
C PHE A 258 -1.90 -4.61 -10.98
N ASN A 259 -1.03 -5.30 -10.25
CA ASN A 259 -1.40 -6.23 -9.17
C ASN A 259 -2.09 -5.56 -7.96
N HIS A 260 -2.08 -4.23 -7.88
CA HIS A 260 -2.80 -3.45 -6.88
C HIS A 260 -4.09 -2.80 -7.42
N GLU A 261 -4.34 -2.85 -8.73
CA GLU A 261 -5.56 -2.36 -9.39
C GLU A 261 -6.46 -3.53 -9.81
N GLN A 262 -6.75 -4.43 -8.87
CA GLN A 262 -7.60 -5.60 -9.11
C GLN A 262 -9.08 -5.27 -8.91
N GLY A 263 -9.95 -5.92 -9.70
CA GLY A 263 -11.40 -5.81 -9.59
C GLY A 263 -12.06 -5.26 -10.85
N THR A 264 -13.39 -5.40 -10.90
CA THR A 264 -14.17 -5.05 -12.10
C THR A 264 -14.10 -3.57 -12.41
N ALA A 265 -14.08 -2.71 -11.39
CA ALA A 265 -13.96 -1.25 -11.56
C ALA A 265 -12.73 -0.83 -12.39
N TRP A 266 -11.59 -1.51 -12.21
CA TRP A 266 -10.35 -1.23 -12.96
C TRP A 266 -10.36 -1.78 -14.39
N CYS A 267 -11.17 -2.81 -14.66
CA CYS A 267 -11.32 -3.43 -15.98
C CYS A 267 -12.49 -2.87 -16.80
N ALA A 268 -13.41 -2.14 -16.15
CA ALA A 268 -14.61 -1.60 -16.77
C ALA A 268 -14.31 -0.41 -17.69
N ASN A 269 -15.26 -0.10 -18.58
CA ASN A 269 -15.25 1.09 -19.43
C ASN A 269 -13.92 1.31 -20.16
N ASP A 270 -13.38 0.26 -20.78
CA ASP A 270 -12.10 0.33 -21.49
C ASP A 270 -10.95 0.79 -20.57
N TYR A 271 -10.92 0.22 -19.35
CA TYR A 271 -9.92 0.49 -18.33
C TYR A 271 -9.81 1.99 -17.94
N GLN A 272 -10.90 2.76 -18.02
CA GLN A 272 -10.87 4.22 -17.82
C GLN A 272 -10.26 4.63 -16.48
N ALA A 273 -10.65 4.00 -15.38
CA ALA A 273 -10.12 4.30 -14.04
C ALA A 273 -8.61 4.04 -13.97
N LEU A 274 -8.17 2.90 -14.51
CA LEU A 274 -6.75 2.52 -14.56
C LEU A 274 -5.94 3.54 -15.35
N ARG A 275 -6.39 3.88 -16.56
CA ARG A 275 -5.71 4.86 -17.41
C ARG A 275 -5.61 6.23 -16.74
N SER A 276 -6.69 6.69 -16.11
CA SER A 276 -6.69 7.98 -15.41
C SER A 276 -5.67 8.01 -14.26
N LYS A 277 -5.58 6.91 -13.47
CA LYS A 277 -4.60 6.79 -12.40
C LYS A 277 -3.16 6.79 -12.94
N TYR A 278 -2.90 5.99 -13.96
CA TYR A 278 -1.55 5.83 -14.50
C TYR A 278 -1.09 7.03 -15.31
N ASP A 279 -1.98 7.83 -15.90
CA ASP A 279 -1.60 9.11 -16.52
C ASP A 279 -0.97 10.06 -15.49
N GLY A 280 -1.60 10.19 -14.31
CA GLY A 280 -1.04 10.93 -13.18
C GLY A 280 0.30 10.36 -12.69
N ALA A 281 0.38 9.03 -12.53
CA ALA A 281 1.61 8.36 -12.10
C ALA A 281 2.77 8.50 -13.11
N ILE A 282 2.47 8.56 -14.41
CA ILE A 282 3.44 8.84 -15.46
C ILE A 282 3.94 10.29 -15.34
N SER A 283 3.03 11.25 -15.15
CA SER A 283 3.40 12.65 -14.93
C SER A 283 4.33 12.80 -13.73
N ASN A 284 3.97 12.21 -12.59
CA ASN A 284 4.77 12.26 -11.37
C ASN A 284 6.16 11.64 -11.55
N LEU A 285 6.27 10.53 -12.28
CA LEU A 285 7.55 9.91 -12.60
C LEU A 285 8.40 10.79 -13.51
N ASN A 286 7.79 11.40 -14.53
CA ASN A 286 8.49 12.35 -15.41
C ASN A 286 9.03 13.55 -14.62
N ASP A 287 8.24 14.09 -13.70
CA ASP A 287 8.64 15.18 -12.80
C ASP A 287 9.73 14.77 -11.80
N ALA A 288 9.89 13.47 -11.54
CA ALA A 288 10.94 12.97 -10.67
C ALA A 288 12.33 12.98 -11.32
N PHE A 289 12.45 13.14 -12.64
CA PHE A 289 13.73 13.17 -13.36
C PHE A 289 14.43 14.53 -13.38
N VAL A 290 13.85 15.57 -12.76
CA VAL A 290 14.36 16.95 -12.88
C VAL A 290 14.30 17.72 -11.54
N GLY A 291 15.33 18.52 -11.29
CA GLY A 291 15.33 19.64 -10.33
C GLY A 291 15.64 19.23 -8.90
N ARG A 292 14.69 18.58 -8.23
CA ARG A 292 14.83 18.15 -6.83
C ARG A 292 15.82 16.99 -6.72
N ALA A 293 16.57 16.91 -5.63
CA ALA A 293 17.45 15.78 -5.36
C ALA A 293 16.61 14.49 -5.27
N ARG A 294 17.06 13.38 -5.86
CA ARG A 294 16.31 12.12 -5.85
C ARG A 294 17.18 10.88 -5.84
N ILE A 295 16.61 9.79 -5.33
CA ILE A 295 17.20 8.46 -5.38
C ILE A 295 16.20 7.55 -6.06
N PHE A 296 16.62 6.92 -7.16
CA PHE A 296 15.88 5.85 -7.81
C PHE A 296 16.29 4.53 -7.16
N VAL A 297 15.34 3.84 -6.52
CA VAL A 297 15.60 2.60 -5.79
C VAL A 297 14.95 1.44 -6.54
N HIS A 298 15.75 0.43 -6.87
CA HIS A 298 15.33 -0.80 -7.51
C HIS A 298 15.68 -2.01 -6.64
N TYR A 299 14.73 -2.92 -6.44
CA TYR A 299 14.99 -4.23 -5.86
C TYR A 299 14.82 -5.28 -6.94
N ARG A 300 15.88 -6.04 -7.21
CA ARG A 300 15.92 -7.02 -8.28
C ARG A 300 15.38 -8.37 -7.80
N GLU A 301 14.15 -8.70 -8.13
CA GLU A 301 13.60 -10.01 -7.75
C GLU A 301 14.21 -11.13 -8.58
N LYS A 302 14.36 -10.92 -9.90
CA LYS A 302 14.91 -11.92 -10.84
C LYS A 302 16.16 -11.42 -11.54
N SER A 303 16.97 -12.33 -12.06
CA SER A 303 18.14 -11.97 -12.86
C SER A 303 17.74 -11.22 -14.14
N GLY A 304 18.34 -10.06 -14.39
CA GLY A 304 18.21 -9.23 -15.60
C GLY A 304 19.41 -8.30 -15.79
N ASP A 305 19.48 -7.60 -16.92
CA ASP A 305 20.56 -6.65 -17.26
C ASP A 305 20.37 -5.32 -16.51
N MET A 306 21.05 -5.19 -15.36
CA MET A 306 20.94 -3.99 -14.54
C MET A 306 21.70 -2.81 -15.13
N ASN A 307 22.81 -3.05 -15.84
CA ASN A 307 23.53 -1.98 -16.51
C ASN A 307 22.68 -1.28 -17.58
N ARG A 308 21.83 -2.02 -18.31
CA ARG A 308 20.87 -1.40 -19.24
C ARG A 308 19.86 -0.50 -18.53
N LEU A 309 19.29 -0.94 -17.41
CA LEU A 309 18.38 -0.11 -16.61
C LEU A 309 19.09 1.13 -16.09
N ILE A 310 20.27 0.97 -15.50
CA ILE A 310 21.08 2.07 -14.95
C ILE A 310 21.40 3.09 -16.05
N ALA A 311 21.86 2.64 -17.23
CA ALA A 311 22.14 3.53 -18.36
C ALA A 311 20.90 4.26 -18.84
N THR A 312 19.74 3.58 -18.88
CA THR A 312 18.45 4.18 -19.25
C THR A 312 18.06 5.29 -18.27
N LEU A 313 18.13 5.02 -16.96
CA LEU A 313 17.84 6.02 -15.93
C LEU A 313 18.81 7.19 -15.99
N ALA A 314 20.11 6.94 -16.16
CA ALA A 314 21.12 7.98 -16.29
C ALA A 314 20.84 8.90 -17.50
N ALA A 315 20.41 8.35 -18.63
CA ALA A 315 20.07 9.10 -19.83
C ALA A 315 18.79 9.95 -19.71
N LEU A 316 17.84 9.53 -18.85
CA LEU A 316 16.61 10.28 -18.61
C LEU A 316 16.80 11.47 -17.65
N ASN A 317 17.81 11.43 -16.78
CA ASN A 317 18.10 12.50 -15.85
C ASN A 317 18.75 13.70 -16.55
N LYS A 318 18.21 14.90 -16.31
CA LYS A 318 18.65 16.14 -16.97
C LYS A 318 19.63 16.98 -16.15
N ASP A 319 19.99 16.51 -14.97
CA ASP A 319 20.90 17.17 -14.03
C ASP A 319 21.70 16.11 -13.26
N GLN A 320 22.52 16.53 -12.29
CA GLN A 320 23.38 15.65 -11.48
C GLN A 320 22.82 15.38 -10.08
N ASN A 321 21.63 15.89 -9.75
CA ASN A 321 21.01 15.80 -8.44
C ASN A 321 20.27 14.46 -8.26
N TYR A 322 20.90 13.36 -8.66
CA TYR A 322 20.30 12.04 -8.56
C TYR A 322 21.31 10.94 -8.21
N ARG A 323 20.76 9.87 -7.62
CA ARG A 323 21.44 8.60 -7.39
C ARG A 323 20.55 7.45 -7.85
N ILE A 324 21.18 6.34 -8.21
CA ILE A 324 20.52 5.08 -8.55
C ILE A 324 21.02 4.02 -7.57
N LEU A 325 20.12 3.38 -6.85
CA LEU A 325 20.41 2.31 -5.90
C LEU A 325 19.76 1.02 -6.36
N ILE A 326 20.58 0.02 -6.70
CA ILE A 326 20.14 -1.34 -6.99
C ILE A 326 20.36 -2.19 -5.74
N ILE A 327 19.30 -2.82 -5.25
CA ILE A 327 19.36 -3.85 -4.23
C ILE A 327 19.32 -5.21 -4.94
N ASP A 328 20.41 -5.96 -4.85
CA ASP A 328 20.54 -7.28 -5.45
C ASP A 328 20.55 -8.36 -4.35
N PRO A 329 19.50 -9.21 -4.25
CA PRO A 329 19.48 -10.33 -3.31
C PRO A 329 20.33 -11.52 -3.76
N HIS A 330 20.75 -11.56 -5.04
CA HIS A 330 21.48 -12.68 -5.62
C HIS A 330 22.96 -12.58 -5.27
N ARG A 331 23.49 -13.58 -4.55
CA ARG A 331 24.90 -13.59 -4.09
C ARG A 331 25.91 -13.84 -5.21
N ASP A 332 25.46 -14.45 -6.31
CA ASP A 332 26.33 -15.02 -7.33
C ASP A 332 26.57 -14.08 -8.53
N THR A 333 25.99 -12.88 -8.51
CA THR A 333 26.14 -11.90 -9.59
C THR A 333 27.38 -11.03 -9.35
N THR A 334 28.39 -11.15 -10.20
CA THR A 334 29.59 -10.28 -10.20
C THR A 334 29.44 -9.04 -11.06
N GLU A 335 28.21 -8.73 -11.50
CA GLU A 335 27.94 -7.64 -12.43
C GLU A 335 28.50 -6.30 -11.91
N PRO A 336 29.50 -5.71 -12.58
CA PRO A 336 30.01 -4.41 -12.18
C PRO A 336 29.00 -3.32 -12.54
N VAL A 337 28.85 -2.34 -11.64
CA VAL A 337 28.10 -1.11 -11.92
C VAL A 337 29.01 -0.13 -12.63
N SER A 338 28.64 0.28 -13.84
CA SER A 338 29.47 1.07 -14.74
C SER A 338 29.29 2.60 -14.62
N GLN A 339 28.32 3.08 -13.83
CA GLN A 339 27.93 4.49 -13.78
C GLN A 339 28.24 5.16 -12.42
N PRO A 340 28.76 6.40 -12.40
CA PRO A 340 29.19 7.08 -11.16
C PRO A 340 28.05 7.46 -10.22
N HIS A 341 26.82 7.62 -10.73
CA HIS A 341 25.62 7.91 -9.94
C HIS A 341 24.92 6.65 -9.44
N ALA A 342 25.45 5.47 -9.75
CA ALA A 342 24.80 4.20 -9.46
C ALA A 342 25.59 3.41 -8.43
N THR A 343 24.87 2.78 -7.50
CA THR A 343 25.42 1.87 -6.51
C THR A 343 24.58 0.60 -6.49
N MET A 344 25.24 -0.56 -6.49
CA MET A 344 24.60 -1.85 -6.28
C MET A 344 24.99 -2.38 -4.90
N LYS A 345 23.98 -2.65 -4.06
CA LYS A 345 24.15 -3.26 -2.74
C LYS A 345 23.64 -4.69 -2.79
N ARG A 346 24.53 -5.62 -2.44
CA ARG A 346 24.18 -7.03 -2.30
C ARG A 346 23.61 -7.28 -0.91
N ILE A 347 22.31 -7.51 -0.83
CA ILE A 347 21.60 -7.72 0.44
C ILE A 347 20.82 -9.02 0.30
N ALA A 348 21.40 -10.11 0.81
CA ALA A 348 20.81 -11.43 0.66
C ALA A 348 19.49 -11.55 1.43
N LEU A 349 18.57 -12.34 0.89
CA LEU A 349 17.38 -12.76 1.61
C LEU A 349 17.76 -13.48 2.92
N PRO A 350 16.97 -13.31 4.01
CA PRO A 350 17.22 -13.97 5.28
C PRO A 350 17.26 -15.50 5.22
N ALA A 351 16.39 -16.10 4.39
CA ALA A 351 16.23 -17.53 4.22
C ALA A 351 15.71 -17.83 2.79
N ALA A 352 15.77 -19.09 2.35
CA ALA A 352 15.35 -19.48 1.01
C ALA A 352 13.83 -19.38 0.81
N GLU A 353 13.08 -19.63 1.88
CA GLU A 353 11.63 -19.60 1.96
C GLU A 353 11.07 -18.21 2.30
N TYR A 354 11.94 -17.22 2.55
CA TYR A 354 11.52 -15.89 2.96
C TYR A 354 10.75 -15.17 1.84
N VAL A 355 9.57 -14.67 2.15
CA VAL A 355 8.72 -13.92 1.24
C VAL A 355 8.52 -12.50 1.76
N TRP A 356 9.20 -11.53 1.14
CA TRP A 356 9.29 -10.15 1.62
C TRP A 356 7.95 -9.40 1.78
N PHE A 357 6.90 -9.83 1.09
CA PHE A 357 5.56 -9.23 1.20
C PHE A 357 4.67 -9.89 2.28
N LYS A 358 5.06 -11.05 2.83
CA LYS A 358 4.28 -11.73 3.86
C LYS A 358 4.51 -11.13 5.25
N PRO A 359 3.45 -10.77 6.00
CA PRO A 359 3.61 -10.19 7.33
C PRO A 359 4.42 -11.04 8.31
N GLU A 360 4.21 -12.36 8.32
CA GLU A 360 4.98 -13.29 9.14
C GLU A 360 6.48 -13.24 8.85
N ASP A 361 6.88 -12.89 7.63
CA ASP A 361 8.27 -12.81 7.20
C ASP A 361 8.85 -11.42 7.44
N TYR A 362 8.23 -10.35 6.93
CA TYR A 362 8.80 -9.00 7.07
C TYR A 362 8.67 -8.41 8.49
N GLU A 363 7.81 -8.96 9.34
CA GLU A 363 7.70 -8.58 10.78
C GLU A 363 8.57 -9.47 11.67
N SER A 364 9.16 -10.55 11.13
CA SER A 364 10.13 -11.37 11.84
C SER A 364 11.43 -10.61 12.11
N ILE A 365 12.20 -11.06 13.12
CA ILE A 365 13.52 -10.46 13.42
C ILE A 365 14.43 -10.48 12.18
N PRO A 366 14.59 -11.59 11.44
CA PRO A 366 15.39 -11.60 10.22
C PRO A 366 14.85 -10.68 9.11
N GLY A 367 13.52 -10.58 8.98
CA GLY A 367 12.89 -9.68 8.00
C GLY A 367 13.14 -8.21 8.30
N ILE A 368 13.00 -7.80 9.57
CA ILE A 368 13.31 -6.43 10.01
C ILE A 368 14.78 -6.11 9.75
N GLU A 369 15.69 -7.05 10.02
CA GLU A 369 17.13 -6.87 9.75
C GLU A 369 17.43 -6.70 8.26
N PHE A 370 16.76 -7.48 7.41
CA PHE A 370 16.87 -7.37 5.96
C PHE A 370 16.39 -6.00 5.46
N GLU A 371 15.19 -5.57 5.87
CA GLU A 371 14.69 -4.24 5.48
C GLU A 371 15.58 -3.11 6.01
N ARG A 372 16.15 -3.25 7.22
CA ARG A 372 17.05 -2.26 7.83
C ARG A 372 18.30 -2.03 6.99
N GLN A 373 18.86 -3.09 6.40
CA GLN A 373 20.01 -2.97 5.50
C GLN A 373 19.65 -2.19 4.23
N ILE A 374 18.44 -2.41 3.68
CA ILE A 374 17.94 -1.66 2.52
C ILE A 374 17.73 -0.19 2.90
N ALA A 375 17.05 0.08 4.02
CA ALA A 375 16.80 1.45 4.48
C ALA A 375 18.12 2.22 4.73
N THR A 376 19.10 1.54 5.33
CA THR A 376 20.45 2.09 5.55
C THR A 376 21.16 2.39 4.22
N ALA A 377 21.03 1.52 3.22
CA ALA A 377 21.56 1.78 1.89
C ALA A 377 20.94 3.04 1.26
N ILE A 378 19.62 3.24 1.40
CA ILE A 378 18.94 4.45 0.92
C ILE A 378 19.45 5.70 1.65
N LEU A 379 19.53 5.66 2.99
CA LEU A 379 20.04 6.78 3.80
C LEU A 379 21.46 7.18 3.44
N ASN A 380 22.33 6.21 3.12
CA ASN A 380 23.70 6.49 2.67
C ASN A 380 23.71 7.25 1.34
N GLU A 381 22.88 6.87 0.37
CA GLU A 381 22.75 7.62 -0.88
C GLU A 381 22.14 9.01 -0.66
N MET A 382 21.23 9.17 0.32
CA MET A 382 20.71 10.48 0.71
C MET A 382 21.81 11.38 1.28
N ALA A 383 22.69 10.82 2.12
CA ALA A 383 23.83 11.55 2.68
C ALA A 383 24.79 12.02 1.58
N ILE A 384 25.05 11.20 0.56
CA ILE A 384 25.88 11.59 -0.59
C ILE A 384 25.27 12.77 -1.36
N LEU A 385 23.94 12.84 -1.50
CA LEU A 385 23.28 13.96 -2.17
C LEU A 385 23.26 15.26 -1.35
N ARG A 386 23.52 15.18 -0.03
CA ARG A 386 23.55 16.35 0.87
C ARG A 386 24.94 16.98 1.00
N GLY A 387 26.00 16.18 0.82
CA GLY A 387 27.39 16.63 0.83
C GLY A 387 27.84 17.12 -0.52
#